data_AF-A0AAJ6YT90-F1
#
_entry.id   AF-A0AAJ6YT90-F1
#
_cell.length_a   1.000
_cell.length_b   1.000
_cell.length_c   1.000
_cell.angle_alpha   90.00
_cell.angle_beta   90.00
_cell.angle_gamma   90.00
#
_symmetry.space_group_name_H-M   'P 1'
#
loop_
_entity.id
_entity.type
_entity.pdbx_description
1 polymer ?
#
loop_
_entity_poly.entity_id
_entity_poly.type
_entity_poly.pdbx_seq_one_letter_code
_entity_poly.pdbx_strand_id
1 'polypeptide(L)'
;MLKHQTIDITLKDFKTYTIFTIEFHRVETPFIIGIWIFFASVAKIGFHMAPNLNKIFPESCLLIVVGVVVGLFLFQTNNVHMSPLTPDTFFLYMLPPIILDAGYFMPNRLFFDHLGTILLFAVIGTIFNTLSIGLSLWLMGRSGLFSCETPVLDMLLFAALISAVDPVAVLAVFEEIHVNEILYIVVFGESLLNDAVTVFNGCML
;
A
#
# COMPACT_ATOMS: atom_id res chain seq x y z
N MET A 1 52.13 -14.80 -55.01
CA MET A 1 50.92 -15.61 -54.76
C MET A 1 51.04 -16.43 -53.45
N LEU A 2 51.62 -15.86 -52.37
CA LEU A 2 51.86 -16.55 -51.09
C LEU A 2 51.94 -15.52 -49.94
N LYS A 3 50.89 -14.72 -49.72
CA LYS A 3 50.80 -13.84 -48.53
C LYS A 3 49.40 -13.70 -47.96
N HIS A 4 48.43 -14.44 -48.51
CA HIS A 4 47.02 -14.31 -48.14
C HIS A 4 46.49 -15.47 -47.28
N GLN A 5 47.34 -16.43 -46.90
CA GLN A 5 46.90 -17.69 -46.29
C GLN A 5 47.53 -17.98 -44.92
N THR A 6 48.36 -17.07 -44.39
CA THR A 6 49.09 -17.28 -43.13
C THR A 6 48.44 -16.57 -41.93
N ILE A 7 47.47 -15.68 -42.15
CA ILE A 7 46.82 -14.92 -41.06
C ILE A 7 45.57 -15.64 -40.53
N ASP A 8 45.01 -16.59 -41.27
CA ASP A 8 43.79 -17.31 -40.90
C ASP A 8 43.98 -18.42 -39.83
N ILE A 9 45.22 -18.63 -39.32
CA ILE A 9 45.56 -19.79 -38.48
C ILE A 9 45.80 -19.43 -37.00
N THR A 10 45.69 -18.16 -36.58
CA THR A 10 46.07 -17.74 -35.21
C THR A 10 44.96 -17.05 -34.39
N LEU A 11 43.70 -17.08 -34.80
CA LEU A 11 42.58 -16.63 -33.93
C LEU A 11 41.72 -17.85 -33.56
N LYS A 12 42.36 -18.76 -32.83
CA LYS A 12 41.78 -19.96 -32.23
C LYS A 12 40.89 -19.55 -31.05
N ASP A 13 39.59 -19.79 -31.17
CA ASP A 13 38.60 -19.92 -30.10
C ASP A 13 38.79 -19.04 -28.85
N PHE A 14 38.49 -17.74 -28.96
CA PHE A 14 38.05 -17.01 -27.77
C PHE A 14 36.56 -17.29 -27.56
N LYS A 15 36.28 -18.35 -26.78
CA LYS A 15 34.95 -18.57 -26.22
C LYS A 15 34.70 -17.42 -25.24
N THR A 16 34.06 -16.35 -25.70
CA THR A 16 33.69 -15.21 -24.86
C THR A 16 32.63 -15.69 -23.86
N TYR A 17 33.06 -16.04 -22.64
CA TYR A 17 32.14 -16.27 -21.54
C TYR A 17 31.62 -14.90 -21.10
N THR A 18 30.32 -14.65 -21.31
CA THR A 18 29.62 -13.50 -20.72
C THR A 18 29.57 -13.71 -19.20
N ILE A 19 30.56 -13.17 -18.47
CA ILE A 19 30.68 -13.32 -17.00
C ILE A 19 29.57 -12.54 -16.26
N PHE A 20 28.96 -11.56 -16.93
CA PHE A 20 27.83 -10.79 -16.43
C PHE A 20 26.67 -10.82 -17.42
N THR A 21 25.71 -11.71 -17.19
CA THR A 21 24.36 -11.55 -17.75
C THR A 21 23.53 -10.82 -16.70
N ILE A 22 23.37 -9.51 -16.86
CA ILE A 22 22.50 -8.74 -15.96
C ILE A 22 21.06 -9.06 -16.34
N GLU A 23 20.50 -10.06 -15.67
CA GLU A 23 19.12 -10.52 -15.88
C GLU A 23 18.16 -9.58 -15.13
N PHE A 24 18.10 -8.32 -15.62
CA PHE A 24 17.37 -7.20 -15.02
C PHE A 24 15.88 -7.49 -14.81
N HIS A 25 15.31 -8.41 -15.59
CA HIS A 25 13.89 -8.77 -15.56
C HIS A 25 13.41 -9.26 -14.19
N ARG A 26 14.28 -9.83 -13.34
CA ARG A 26 13.88 -10.34 -12.02
C ARG A 26 14.06 -9.34 -10.88
N VAL A 27 14.93 -8.36 -11.05
CA VAL A 27 15.25 -7.31 -10.05
C VAL A 27 14.62 -5.97 -10.38
N GLU A 28 14.03 -5.81 -11.57
CA GLU A 28 13.34 -4.60 -12.00
C GLU A 28 12.22 -4.19 -11.03
N THR A 29 11.36 -5.13 -10.62
CA THR A 29 10.26 -4.88 -9.69
C THR A 29 10.72 -4.35 -8.32
N PRO A 30 11.58 -5.06 -7.56
CA PRO A 30 12.05 -4.56 -6.26
C PRO A 30 12.89 -3.27 -6.39
N PHE A 31 13.62 -3.09 -7.49
CA PHE A 31 14.40 -1.88 -7.75
C PHE A 31 13.50 -0.66 -7.98
N ILE A 32 12.43 -0.80 -8.78
CA ILE A 32 11.47 0.29 -9.00
C ILE A 32 10.79 0.65 -7.68
N ILE A 33 10.33 -0.33 -6.90
CA ILE A 33 9.72 -0.08 -5.58
C ILE A 33 10.71 0.64 -4.66
N GLY A 34 11.98 0.23 -4.64
CA GLY A 34 13.04 0.91 -3.88
C GLY A 34 13.23 2.37 -4.28
N ILE A 35 13.19 2.67 -5.60
CA ILE A 35 13.23 4.05 -6.10
C ILE A 35 12.01 4.85 -5.65
N TRP A 36 10.81 4.26 -5.70
CA TRP A 36 9.58 4.92 -5.25
C TRP A 36 9.62 5.22 -3.74
N ILE A 37 10.06 4.27 -2.92
CA ILE A 37 10.24 4.47 -1.47
C ILE A 37 11.32 5.53 -1.19
N PHE A 38 12.40 5.53 -1.97
CA PHE A 38 13.45 6.55 -1.87
C PHE A 38 12.90 7.95 -2.19
N PHE A 39 12.13 8.11 -3.26
CA PHE A 39 11.49 9.40 -3.57
C PHE A 39 10.47 9.80 -2.50
N ALA A 40 9.67 8.87 -1.99
CA ALA A 40 8.70 9.13 -0.92
C ALA A 40 9.39 9.57 0.39
N SER A 41 10.50 8.93 0.75
CA SER A 41 11.29 9.29 1.94
C SER A 41 12.01 10.63 1.79
N VAL A 42 12.57 10.94 0.62
CA VAL A 42 13.12 12.27 0.32
C VAL A 42 12.03 13.33 0.38
N ALA A 43 10.85 13.07 -0.18
CA ALA A 43 9.70 13.96 -0.08
C ALA A 43 9.30 14.18 1.38
N LYS A 44 9.21 13.11 2.18
CA LYS A 44 8.93 13.17 3.62
C LYS A 44 9.93 14.06 4.37
N ILE A 45 11.23 13.89 4.12
CA ILE A 45 12.29 14.71 4.71
C ILE A 45 12.15 16.19 4.29
N GLY A 46 11.85 16.43 3.01
CA GLY A 46 11.61 17.78 2.48
C GLY A 46 10.42 18.49 3.15
N PHE A 47 9.33 17.76 3.42
CA PHE A 47 8.17 18.31 4.13
C PHE A 47 8.45 18.56 5.61
N HIS A 48 9.22 17.70 6.27
CA HIS A 48 9.63 17.91 7.65
C HIS A 48 10.56 19.14 7.81
N MET A 49 11.30 19.51 6.76
CA MET A 49 12.07 20.76 6.72
C MET A 49 11.22 22.02 6.42
N ALA A 50 9.93 21.88 6.07
CA ALA A 50 9.02 22.98 5.80
C ALA A 50 8.14 23.30 7.03
N PRO A 51 8.55 24.23 7.93
CA PRO A 51 7.95 24.41 9.26
C PRO A 51 6.49 24.90 9.27
N ASN A 52 5.95 25.34 8.12
CA ASN A 52 4.62 25.92 8.02
C ASN A 52 3.54 24.93 7.56
N LEU A 53 3.89 23.79 6.93
CA LEU A 53 2.90 22.83 6.41
C LEU A 53 2.53 21.74 7.43
N ASN A 54 3.49 21.26 8.23
CA ASN A 54 3.27 20.16 9.18
C ASN A 54 2.26 20.49 10.30
N LYS A 55 2.01 21.77 10.59
CA LYS A 55 1.05 22.15 11.65
C LYS A 55 -0.43 22.06 11.22
N ILE A 56 -0.71 21.96 9.93
CA ILE A 56 -2.08 21.99 9.40
C ILE A 56 -2.49 20.66 8.78
N PHE A 57 -1.56 19.93 8.16
CA PHE A 57 -1.88 18.69 7.45
C PHE A 57 -1.14 17.48 8.03
N PRO A 58 -1.83 16.35 8.26
CA PRO A 58 -1.18 15.10 8.62
C PRO A 58 -0.28 14.62 7.49
N GLU A 59 0.87 14.02 7.84
CA GLU A 59 1.90 13.59 6.89
C GLU A 59 1.33 12.70 5.76
N SER A 60 0.40 11.80 6.10
CA SER A 60 -0.24 10.88 5.16
C SER A 60 -1.04 11.59 4.06
N CYS A 61 -1.70 12.70 4.38
CA CYS A 61 -2.49 13.45 3.38
C CYS A 61 -1.57 14.08 2.33
N LEU A 62 -0.43 14.63 2.76
CA LEU A 62 0.59 15.17 1.87
C LEU A 62 1.17 14.08 0.95
N LEU A 63 1.46 12.90 1.50
CA LEU A 63 1.96 11.77 0.71
C LEU A 63 0.95 11.30 -0.35
N ILE A 64 -0.35 11.30 -0.04
CA ILE A 64 -1.41 11.01 -1.03
C ILE A 64 -1.40 12.05 -2.15
N VAL A 65 -1.35 13.34 -1.80
CA VAL A 65 -1.33 14.43 -2.80
C VAL A 65 -0.10 14.31 -3.71
N VAL A 66 1.08 14.06 -3.15
CA VAL A 66 2.30 13.84 -3.92
C VAL A 66 2.18 12.62 -4.83
N GLY A 67 1.63 11.51 -4.32
CA GLY A 67 1.36 10.31 -5.10
C GLY A 67 0.43 10.59 -6.29
N VAL A 68 -0.63 11.39 -6.09
CA VAL A 68 -1.56 11.80 -7.16
C VAL A 68 -0.85 12.67 -8.20
N VAL A 69 -0.02 13.64 -7.78
CA VAL A 69 0.73 14.50 -8.70
C VAL A 69 1.70 13.68 -9.55
N VAL A 70 2.45 12.77 -8.93
CA VAL A 70 3.38 11.87 -9.63
C VAL A 70 2.62 10.91 -10.56
N GLY A 71 1.50 10.35 -10.11
CA GLY A 71 0.64 9.48 -10.92
C GLY A 71 0.09 10.19 -12.15
N LEU A 72 -0.33 11.45 -12.00
CA LEU A 72 -0.83 12.28 -13.10
C LEU A 72 0.29 12.64 -14.09
N PHE A 73 1.49 12.91 -13.60
CA PHE A 73 2.67 13.12 -14.45
C PHE A 73 3.02 11.87 -15.26
N LEU A 74 3.00 10.68 -14.63
CA LEU A 74 3.23 9.41 -15.31
C LEU A 74 2.17 9.11 -16.37
N PHE A 75 0.90 9.39 -16.05
CA PHE A 75 -0.21 9.27 -17.00
C PHE A 75 0.01 10.14 -18.25
N GLN A 76 0.46 11.38 -18.07
CA GLN A 76 0.79 12.28 -19.19
C GLN A 76 1.94 11.75 -20.07
N THR A 77 2.90 11.03 -19.49
CA THR A 77 4.02 10.43 -20.24
C THR A 77 3.68 9.11 -20.96
N ASN A 78 2.44 8.62 -20.90
CA ASN A 78 1.94 7.41 -21.58
C ASN A 78 2.77 6.12 -21.36
N ASN A 79 3.60 6.07 -20.32
CA ASN A 79 4.39 4.90 -19.92
C ASN A 79 3.60 3.98 -18.98
N VAL A 80 2.30 3.80 -19.23
CA VAL A 80 1.33 3.20 -18.29
C VAL A 80 1.41 1.67 -18.25
N HIS A 81 2.29 1.05 -19.04
CA HIS A 81 2.22 -0.39 -19.29
C HIS A 81 2.68 -1.27 -18.13
N MET A 82 3.38 -0.74 -17.13
CA MET A 82 3.85 -1.53 -15.99
C MET A 82 3.64 -0.73 -14.71
N SER A 83 2.43 -0.74 -14.14
CA SER A 83 2.28 -0.32 -12.74
C SER A 83 2.99 -1.39 -11.90
N PRO A 84 4.12 -1.07 -11.23
CA PRO A 84 4.95 -2.06 -10.55
C PRO A 84 4.32 -2.54 -9.23
N LEU A 85 3.25 -1.86 -8.78
CA LEU A 85 2.47 -2.20 -7.61
C LEU A 85 1.26 -3.05 -8.02
N THR A 86 1.52 -4.29 -8.42
CA THR A 86 0.45 -5.31 -8.43
C THR A 86 0.08 -5.69 -7.01
N PRO A 87 -1.17 -6.14 -6.75
CA PRO A 87 -1.60 -6.59 -5.42
C PRO A 87 -0.62 -7.59 -4.81
N ASP A 88 -0.17 -8.58 -5.59
CA ASP A 88 0.78 -9.60 -5.13
C ASP A 88 2.11 -9.00 -4.66
N THR A 89 2.61 -8.00 -5.40
CA THR A 89 3.87 -7.33 -5.09
C THR A 89 3.72 -6.47 -3.84
N PHE A 90 2.58 -5.80 -3.66
CA PHE A 90 2.26 -5.06 -2.44
C PHE A 90 2.16 -6.00 -1.22
N PHE A 91 1.38 -7.07 -1.30
CA PHE A 91 1.20 -8.02 -0.20
C PHE A 91 2.49 -8.77 0.16
N LEU A 92 3.36 -9.05 -0.81
CA LEU A 92 4.59 -9.82 -0.55
C LEU A 92 5.76 -8.94 -0.08
N TYR A 93 5.85 -7.69 -0.54
CA TYR A 93 6.99 -6.81 -0.24
C TYR A 93 6.68 -5.67 0.72
N MET A 94 5.49 -5.07 0.67
CA MET A 94 5.14 -3.89 1.49
C MET A 94 4.47 -4.29 2.81
N LEU A 95 3.56 -5.26 2.77
CA LEU A 95 2.79 -5.66 3.95
C LEU A 95 3.65 -6.24 5.08
N PRO A 96 4.65 -7.13 4.84
CA PRO A 96 5.42 -7.72 5.94
C PRO A 96 6.25 -6.69 6.74
N PRO A 97 6.97 -5.74 6.11
CA PRO A 97 7.61 -4.66 6.85
C PRO A 97 6.63 -3.77 7.64
N ILE A 98 5.46 -3.44 7.08
CA ILE A 98 4.45 -2.60 7.75
C ILE A 98 3.92 -3.28 9.01
N ILE A 99 3.52 -4.56 8.90
CA ILE A 99 3.01 -5.33 10.04
C ILE A 99 4.11 -5.55 11.09
N LEU A 100 5.35 -5.80 10.66
CA LEU A 100 6.47 -6.00 11.58
C LEU A 100 6.78 -4.72 12.37
N ASP A 101 6.85 -3.58 11.70
CA ASP A 101 7.12 -2.28 12.34
C ASP A 101 6.01 -1.96 13.34
N ALA A 102 4.76 -2.09 12.92
CA ALA A 102 3.62 -1.77 13.77
C ALA A 102 3.44 -2.76 14.94
N GLY A 103 3.73 -4.05 14.72
CA GLY A 103 3.74 -5.07 15.78
C GLY A 103 4.92 -4.90 16.76
N TYR A 104 6.05 -4.34 16.32
CA TYR A 104 7.20 -4.07 17.18
C TYR A 104 6.94 -2.94 18.18
N PHE A 105 6.25 -1.88 17.74
CA PHE A 105 5.89 -0.74 18.60
C PHE A 105 4.66 -1.00 19.48
N MET A 106 3.98 -2.14 19.33
CA MET A 106 2.77 -2.46 20.08
C MET A 106 3.05 -3.04 21.48
N PRO A 107 2.40 -2.54 22.56
CA PRO A 107 2.49 -3.14 23.89
C PRO A 107 1.71 -4.46 23.97
N ASN A 108 2.41 -5.58 23.71
CA ASN A 108 1.83 -6.93 23.62
C ASN A 108 0.94 -7.32 24.81
N ARG A 109 1.30 -6.97 26.04
CA ARG A 109 0.54 -7.39 27.23
C ARG A 109 -0.89 -6.84 27.28
N LEU A 110 -1.04 -5.53 27.04
CA LEU A 110 -2.34 -4.86 27.07
C LEU A 110 -3.24 -5.32 25.91
N PHE A 111 -2.64 -5.61 24.75
CA PHE A 111 -3.34 -6.17 23.61
C PHE A 111 -3.93 -7.55 23.92
N PHE A 112 -3.14 -8.47 24.46
CA PHE A 112 -3.62 -9.82 24.77
C PHE A 112 -4.62 -9.85 25.93
N ASP A 113 -4.48 -8.97 26.93
CA ASP A 113 -5.40 -8.87 28.06
C ASP A 113 -6.80 -8.37 27.63
N HIS A 114 -6.90 -7.57 26.56
CA HIS A 114 -8.15 -7.00 26.05
C HIS A 114 -8.56 -7.49 24.65
N LEU A 115 -7.93 -8.56 24.14
CA LEU A 115 -8.13 -9.06 22.78
C LEU A 115 -9.59 -9.37 22.44
N GLY A 116 -10.35 -9.90 23.40
CA GLY A 116 -11.78 -10.18 23.21
C GLY A 116 -12.62 -8.92 22.95
N THR A 117 -12.34 -7.83 23.65
CA THR A 117 -13.03 -6.55 23.45
C THR A 117 -12.63 -5.92 22.12
N ILE A 118 -11.34 -5.99 21.77
CA ILE A 118 -10.82 -5.51 20.49
C ILE A 118 -11.49 -6.25 19.33
N LEU A 119 -11.52 -7.58 19.39
CA LEU A 119 -12.12 -8.40 18.33
C LEU A 119 -13.63 -8.20 18.22
N LEU A 120 -14.33 -8.04 19.35
CA LEU A 120 -15.75 -7.72 19.35
C LEU A 120 -16.02 -6.34 18.74
N PHE A 121 -15.22 -5.34 19.10
CA PHE A 121 -15.33 -4.00 18.53
C PHE A 121 -14.99 -3.99 17.03
N ALA A 122 -13.96 -4.72 16.62
CA ALA A 122 -13.57 -4.84 15.22
C ALA A 122 -14.68 -5.50 14.39
N VAL A 123 -15.20 -6.66 14.80
CA VAL A 123 -16.20 -7.39 14.01
C VAL A 123 -17.56 -6.68 14.05
N ILE A 124 -18.06 -6.33 15.22
CA ILE A 124 -19.39 -5.70 15.33
C ILE A 124 -19.35 -4.27 14.79
N GLY A 125 -18.27 -3.54 15.05
CA GLY A 125 -18.07 -2.18 14.57
C GLY A 125 -18.01 -2.11 13.05
N THR A 126 -17.21 -2.98 12.40
CA THR A 126 -17.10 -3.02 10.93
C THR A 126 -18.41 -3.45 10.26
N ILE A 127 -19.13 -4.42 10.81
CA ILE A 127 -20.46 -4.84 10.30
C ILE A 127 -21.45 -3.67 10.43
N PHE A 128 -21.52 -3.04 11.60
CA PHE A 128 -22.40 -1.91 11.83
C PHE A 128 -22.06 -0.73 10.91
N ASN A 129 -20.76 -0.43 10.73
CA ASN A 129 -20.28 0.62 9.85
C ASN A 129 -20.65 0.33 8.38
N THR A 130 -20.40 -0.89 7.91
CA THR A 130 -20.77 -1.34 6.55
C THR A 130 -22.26 -1.22 6.31
N LEU A 131 -23.08 -1.70 7.26
CA LEU A 131 -24.54 -1.61 7.15
C LEU A 131 -25.02 -0.17 7.19
N SER A 132 -24.47 0.66 8.08
CA SER A 132 -24.87 2.06 8.22
C SER A 132 -24.54 2.86 6.96
N ILE A 133 -23.30 2.76 6.46
CA ILE A 133 -22.87 3.44 5.23
C ILE A 133 -23.65 2.89 4.03
N GLY A 134 -23.74 1.57 3.87
CA GLY A 134 -24.43 0.94 2.74
C GLY A 134 -25.92 1.26 2.68
N LEU A 135 -26.61 1.22 3.82
CA LEU A 135 -28.02 1.62 3.90
C LEU A 135 -28.21 3.12 3.68
N SER A 136 -27.32 3.97 4.21
CA SER A 136 -27.40 5.43 4.00
C SER A 136 -27.25 5.78 2.52
N LEU A 137 -26.29 5.16 1.83
CA LEU A 137 -26.08 5.35 0.40
C LEU A 137 -27.24 4.80 -0.42
N TRP A 138 -27.79 3.64 -0.04
CA TRP A 138 -28.97 3.09 -0.71
C TRP A 138 -30.21 4.00 -0.54
N LEU A 139 -30.40 4.58 0.65
CA LEU A 139 -31.49 5.54 0.90
C LEU A 139 -31.30 6.83 0.09
N MET A 140 -30.06 7.32 -0.05
CA MET A 140 -29.73 8.45 -0.94
C MET A 140 -29.90 8.09 -2.43
N GLY A 141 -29.63 6.84 -2.82
CA GLY A 141 -29.97 6.27 -4.12
C GLY A 141 -31.46 6.43 -4.42
N ARG A 142 -32.30 6.10 -3.43
CA ARG A 142 -33.75 6.15 -3.54
C ARG A 142 -34.33 7.57 -3.55
N SER A 143 -33.62 8.56 -3.02
CA SER A 143 -34.05 9.97 -3.04
C SER A 143 -33.84 10.65 -4.40
N GLY A 144 -33.31 9.94 -5.41
CA GLY A 144 -33.14 10.44 -6.78
C GLY A 144 -31.89 11.30 -6.99
N LEU A 145 -30.97 11.31 -6.03
CA LEU A 145 -29.68 12.02 -6.17
C LEU A 145 -28.74 11.33 -7.16
N PHE A 146 -28.86 10.01 -7.32
CA PHE A 146 -28.07 9.22 -8.25
C PHE A 146 -28.90 8.94 -9.50
N SER A 147 -28.44 9.40 -10.67
CA SER A 147 -29.10 9.17 -11.96
C SER A 147 -28.93 7.75 -12.53
N CYS A 148 -28.37 6.82 -11.74
CA CYS A 148 -28.11 5.43 -12.14
C CYS A 148 -28.93 4.47 -11.27
N GLU A 149 -29.21 3.27 -11.79
CA GLU A 149 -29.76 2.18 -10.99
C GLU A 149 -28.71 1.74 -9.97
N THR A 150 -28.99 1.94 -8.68
CA THR A 150 -28.09 1.59 -7.59
C THR A 150 -28.63 0.35 -6.88
N PRO A 151 -28.24 -0.87 -7.30
CA PRO A 151 -28.64 -2.08 -6.59
C PRO A 151 -28.06 -2.06 -5.17
N VAL A 152 -28.81 -2.64 -4.23
CA VAL A 152 -28.42 -2.70 -2.80
C VAL A 152 -27.04 -3.34 -2.64
N LEU A 153 -26.74 -4.36 -3.47
CA LEU A 153 -25.49 -5.11 -3.41
C LEU A 153 -24.28 -4.21 -3.69
N ASP A 154 -24.33 -3.36 -4.73
CA ASP A 154 -23.20 -2.49 -5.10
C ASP A 154 -22.92 -1.45 -4.02
N MET A 155 -23.98 -0.91 -3.39
CA MET A 155 -23.84 0.03 -2.28
C MET A 155 -23.28 -0.63 -1.03
N LEU A 156 -23.69 -1.88 -0.75
CA LEU A 156 -23.16 -2.65 0.36
C LEU A 156 -21.69 -3.06 0.12
N LEU A 157 -21.33 -3.43 -1.12
CA LEU A 157 -19.97 -3.76 -1.52
C LEU A 157 -19.05 -2.53 -1.42
N PHE A 158 -19.52 -1.38 -1.89
CA PHE A 158 -18.79 -0.13 -1.73
C PHE A 158 -18.62 0.22 -0.24
N ALA A 159 -19.67 0.10 0.56
CA ALA A 159 -19.59 0.33 1.99
C ALA A 159 -18.65 -0.65 2.71
N ALA A 160 -18.61 -1.91 2.30
CA ALA A 160 -17.69 -2.92 2.85
C ALA A 160 -16.24 -2.57 2.51
N LEU A 161 -15.96 -2.13 1.27
CA LEU A 161 -14.66 -1.64 0.84
C LEU A 161 -14.20 -0.44 1.67
N ILE A 162 -15.08 0.54 1.90
CA ILE A 162 -14.76 1.74 2.69
C ILE A 162 -14.60 1.41 4.17
N SER A 163 -15.38 0.47 4.70
CA SER A 163 -15.26 0.01 6.08
C SER A 163 -13.95 -0.74 6.34
N ALA A 164 -13.42 -1.42 5.32
CA ALA A 164 -12.12 -2.10 5.35
C ALA A 164 -10.91 -1.17 5.09
N VAL A 165 -11.09 0.17 5.08
CA VAL A 165 -9.98 1.10 4.86
C VAL A 165 -9.13 1.25 6.12
N ASP A 166 -7.81 1.14 5.96
CA ASP A 166 -6.90 1.20 7.10
C ASP A 166 -6.79 2.60 7.74
N PRO A 167 -6.90 2.71 9.07
CA PRO A 167 -6.73 3.93 9.83
C PRO A 167 -5.26 4.33 10.04
N VAL A 168 -4.29 3.85 9.24
CA VAL A 168 -2.85 4.16 9.40
C VAL A 168 -2.59 5.67 9.50
N ALA A 169 -3.29 6.47 8.69
CA ALA A 169 -3.18 7.93 8.76
C ALA A 169 -3.74 8.52 10.05
N VAL A 170 -4.81 7.93 10.60
CA VAL A 170 -5.43 8.35 11.86
C VAL A 170 -4.56 7.92 13.05
N LEU A 171 -3.96 6.73 12.98
CA LEU A 171 -3.01 6.23 13.99
C LEU A 171 -1.79 7.15 14.12
N ALA A 172 -1.22 7.60 13.00
CA ALA A 172 -0.10 8.56 13.01
C ALA A 172 -0.46 9.88 13.71
N VAL A 173 -1.70 10.37 13.52
CA VAL A 173 -2.19 11.57 14.21
C VAL A 173 -2.43 11.29 15.70
N PHE A 174 -2.96 10.12 16.05
CA PHE A 174 -3.22 9.72 17.44
C PHE A 174 -1.95 9.59 18.27
N GLU A 175 -0.86 9.16 17.65
CA GLU A 175 0.46 9.12 18.27
C GLU A 175 0.99 10.54 18.56
N GLU A 176 0.84 11.49 17.63
CA GLU A 176 1.24 12.88 17.83
C GLU A 176 0.50 13.55 19.00
N ILE A 177 -0.81 13.34 19.09
CA ILE A 177 -1.65 13.93 20.16
C ILE A 177 -1.62 13.16 21.49
N HIS A 178 -0.85 12.07 21.59
CA HIS A 178 -0.75 11.23 22.79
C HIS A 178 -2.12 10.75 23.31
N VAL A 179 -2.91 10.14 22.42
CA VAL A 179 -4.21 9.54 22.77
C VAL A 179 -4.05 8.34 23.71
N ASN A 180 -5.14 7.98 24.39
CA ASN A 180 -5.19 6.80 25.25
C ASN A 180 -4.71 5.53 24.52
N GLU A 181 -3.76 4.80 25.13
CA GLU A 181 -3.18 3.58 24.58
C GLU A 181 -4.23 2.51 24.22
N ILE A 182 -5.33 2.42 24.96
CA ILE A 182 -6.41 1.46 24.69
C ILE A 182 -7.10 1.78 23.36
N LEU A 183 -7.36 3.06 23.08
CA LEU A 183 -8.00 3.46 21.82
C LEU A 183 -7.08 3.21 20.62
N TYR A 184 -5.79 3.50 20.78
CA TYR A 184 -4.77 3.20 19.77
C TYR A 184 -4.73 1.70 19.46
N ILE A 185 -4.65 0.86 20.50
CA ILE A 185 -4.60 -0.60 20.39
C ILE A 185 -5.87 -1.17 19.75
N VAL A 186 -7.06 -0.64 20.07
CA VAL A 186 -8.34 -1.10 19.50
C VAL A 186 -8.41 -0.82 18.01
N VAL A 187 -8.11 0.42 17.60
CA VAL A 187 -8.16 0.83 16.19
C VAL A 187 -7.12 0.09 15.36
N PHE A 188 -5.90 -0.05 15.89
CA PHE A 188 -4.85 -0.81 15.23
C PHE A 188 -5.17 -2.31 15.12
N GLY A 189 -5.73 -2.91 16.17
CA GLY A 189 -6.13 -4.32 16.17
C GLY A 189 -7.25 -4.63 15.17
N GLU A 190 -8.18 -3.69 14.96
CA GLU A 190 -9.19 -3.78 13.91
C GLU A 190 -8.56 -3.82 12.51
N SER A 191 -7.61 -2.93 12.22
CA SER A 191 -6.93 -2.89 10.92
C SER A 191 -6.11 -4.14 10.66
N LEU A 192 -5.36 -4.62 11.67
CA LEU A 192 -4.60 -5.87 11.55
C LEU A 192 -5.50 -7.08 11.26
N LEU A 193 -6.69 -7.14 11.88
CA LEU A 193 -7.65 -8.23 11.61
C LEU A 193 -8.23 -8.11 10.20
N ASN A 194 -8.52 -6.89 9.74
CA ASN A 194 -8.98 -6.64 8.38
C ASN A 194 -7.94 -7.05 7.33
N ASP A 195 -6.67 -6.65 7.51
CA ASP A 195 -5.54 -7.08 6.69
C ASP A 195 -5.32 -8.60 6.70
N ALA A 196 -5.47 -9.25 7.85
CA ALA A 196 -5.33 -10.70 7.93
C ALA A 196 -6.43 -11.44 7.13
N VAL A 197 -7.66 -10.94 7.15
CA VAL A 197 -8.79 -11.52 6.39
C VAL A 197 -8.62 -11.28 4.88
N THR A 198 -8.11 -10.12 4.47
CA THR A 198 -7.86 -9.84 3.04
C THR A 198 -6.72 -10.68 2.49
N VAL A 199 -5.63 -10.87 3.24
CA VAL A 199 -4.52 -11.77 2.84
C VAL A 199 -4.99 -13.22 2.74
N PHE A 200 -5.79 -13.69 3.70
CA PHE A 200 -6.32 -15.05 3.68
C PHE A 200 -7.22 -15.30 2.46
N ASN A 201 -8.09 -14.34 2.12
CA ASN A 201 -8.97 -14.45 0.95
C ASN A 201 -8.24 -14.20 -0.38
N GLY A 202 -7.28 -13.27 -0.41
CA GLY A 202 -6.52 -12.90 -1.59
C GLY A 202 -5.49 -13.94 -2.02
N CYS A 203 -4.95 -14.73 -1.09
CA CYS A 203 -4.05 -15.84 -1.40
C CYS A 203 -4.78 -17.12 -1.85
N MET A 204 -6.11 -17.18 -1.73
CA MET A 204 -6.93 -18.36 -2.07
C MET A 204 -7.68 -18.22 -3.41
N LEU A 205 -7.61 -17.04 -4.05
CA LEU A 205 -8.10 -16.75 -5.41
C LEU A 205 -6.94 -16.72 -6.40
#